data_AF-G8S4Z9-F1
#
_entry.id   AF-G8S4Z9-F1
#
_cell.length_a   1.000
_cell.length_b   1.000
_cell.length_c   1.000
_cell.angle_alpha   90.00
_cell.angle_beta   90.00
_cell.angle_gamma   90.00
#
_symmetry.space_group_name_H-M   'P 1'
#
loop_
_entity.id
_entity.type
_entity.pdbx_description
1 polymer ?
#
loop_
_entity_poly.entity_id
_entity_poly.type
_entity_poly.pdbx_seq_one_letter_code
_entity_poly.pdbx_strand_id
1 'polypeptide(L)'
;MGNDYNWYSTQNVRVATEGLRESGRKWHGLADRMASVSSTAARQHLDQSAFSVVIDGPVGSAATSDLQDAYQQQFDRLNRLFAAAVEQFDAMGAALKRNADWYEDADADSAQSFDGIAAGDWPH
;
A
#
# COMPACT_ATOMS: atom_id res chain seq x y z
N MET A 1 38.10 -22.05 15.16
CA MET A 1 37.84 -20.94 14.22
C MET A 1 36.56 -21.29 13.48
N GLY A 2 35.40 -20.83 13.92
CA GLY A 2 34.14 -21.32 13.34
C GLY A 2 32.87 -20.85 14.03
N ASN A 3 32.81 -19.60 14.49
CA ASN A 3 31.57 -19.03 15.05
C ASN A 3 31.26 -17.61 14.55
N ASP A 4 32.20 -16.96 13.86
CA ASP A 4 32.04 -15.57 13.44
C ASP A 4 31.09 -15.44 12.24
N TYR A 5 31.04 -16.44 11.36
CA TYR A 5 30.16 -16.44 10.17
C TYR A 5 28.67 -16.43 10.52
N ASN A 6 28.27 -17.09 11.61
CA ASN A 6 26.87 -17.19 12.04
C ASN A 6 26.37 -15.86 12.64
N TRP A 7 27.22 -15.16 13.39
CA TRP A 7 26.89 -13.84 13.93
C TRP A 7 26.66 -12.79 12.83
N TYR A 8 27.51 -12.79 11.79
CA TYR A 8 27.34 -11.88 10.66
C TYR A 8 26.09 -12.20 9.84
N SER A 9 25.69 -13.47 9.69
CA SER A 9 24.46 -13.82 8.97
C SER A 9 23.21 -13.38 9.73
N THR A 10 23.10 -13.67 11.03
CA THR A 10 21.94 -13.26 11.84
C THR A 10 21.82 -11.74 11.92
N GLN A 11 22.95 -11.03 12.08
CA GLN A 11 22.94 -9.56 12.10
C GLN A 11 22.53 -8.97 10.74
N ASN A 12 22.96 -9.56 9.62
CA ASN A 12 22.56 -9.13 8.28
C ASN A 12 21.08 -9.40 8.00
N VAL A 13 20.56 -10.56 8.39
CA VAL A 13 19.13 -10.90 8.26
C VAL A 13 18.30 -9.89 9.04
N ARG A 14 18.68 -9.61 10.29
CA ARG A 14 17.99 -8.63 11.12
C ARG A 14 17.97 -7.22 10.52
N VAL A 15 19.12 -6.73 10.01
CA VAL A 15 19.18 -5.42 9.35
C VAL A 15 18.29 -5.39 8.11
N ALA A 16 18.28 -6.47 7.32
CA ALA A 16 17.43 -6.58 6.15
C ALA A 16 15.93 -6.61 6.52
N THR A 17 15.54 -7.36 7.55
CA THR A 17 14.13 -7.47 7.99
C THR A 17 13.64 -6.17 8.62
N GLU A 18 14.49 -5.48 9.39
CA GLU A 18 14.22 -4.13 9.91
C GLU A 18 14.01 -3.14 8.77
N GLY A 19 14.85 -3.17 7.72
CA GLY A 19 14.71 -2.35 6.53
C GLY A 19 13.43 -2.63 5.72
N LEU A 20 13.04 -3.90 5.61
CA LEU A 20 11.76 -4.30 4.99
C LEU A 20 10.57 -3.78 5.81
N ARG A 21 10.61 -3.87 7.14
CA ARG A 21 9.56 -3.34 8.02
C ARG A 21 9.47 -1.83 7.96
N GLU A 22 10.60 -1.12 7.92
CA GLU A 22 10.61 0.32 7.77
C GLU A 22 10.01 0.76 6.43
N SER A 23 10.42 0.10 5.35
CA SER A 23 9.83 0.30 4.03
C SER A 23 8.33 0.01 4.03
N GLY A 24 7.89 -1.07 4.67
CA GLY A 24 6.48 -1.40 4.85
C GLY A 24 5.70 -0.30 5.56
N ARG A 25 6.23 0.25 6.66
CA ARG A 25 5.62 1.39 7.38
C ARG A 25 5.50 2.63 6.50
N LYS A 26 6.49 2.90 5.63
CA LYS A 26 6.42 4.02 4.68
C LYS A 26 5.29 3.84 3.67
N TRP A 27 5.08 2.63 3.16
CA TRP A 27 3.95 2.33 2.26
C TRP A 27 2.59 2.47 2.94
N HIS A 28 2.44 1.96 4.17
CA HIS A 28 1.20 2.20 4.94
C HIS A 28 0.97 3.70 5.20
N GLY A 29 2.02 4.45 5.53
CA GLY A 29 1.91 5.91 5.67
C GLY A 29 1.52 6.63 4.37
N LEU A 30 1.89 6.10 3.20
CA LEU A 30 1.40 6.59 1.91
C LEU A 30 -0.07 6.23 1.70
N ALA A 31 -0.49 5.02 2.08
CA ALA A 31 -1.90 4.61 2.04
C ALA A 31 -2.78 5.54 2.88
N ASP A 32 -2.38 5.84 4.13
CA ASP A 32 -3.12 6.75 5.03
C ASP A 32 -3.25 8.16 4.45
N ARG A 33 -2.16 8.70 3.89
CA ARG A 33 -2.17 10.01 3.23
C ARG A 33 -3.08 10.01 2.01
N MET A 34 -3.05 8.95 1.21
CA MET A 34 -3.89 8.82 0.03
C MET A 34 -5.37 8.65 0.42
N ALA A 35 -5.66 7.99 1.54
CA ALA A 35 -7.02 7.89 2.07
C ALA A 35 -7.58 9.26 2.46
N SER A 36 -6.73 10.12 3.04
CA SER A 36 -7.10 11.52 3.33
C SER A 36 -7.36 12.33 2.04
N VAL A 37 -6.53 12.14 1.00
CA VAL A 37 -6.75 12.76 -0.33
C VAL A 37 -8.06 12.27 -0.93
N SER A 38 -8.32 10.96 -0.94
CA SER A 38 -9.55 10.36 -1.46
C SER A 38 -10.79 10.88 -0.73
N SER A 39 -10.74 10.95 0.60
CA SER A 39 -11.84 11.49 1.42
C SER A 39 -12.08 12.97 1.17
N THR A 40 -11.02 13.74 0.92
CA THR A 40 -11.15 15.16 0.58
C THR A 40 -11.71 15.36 -0.82
N ALA A 41 -11.24 14.59 -1.81
CA ALA A 41 -11.74 14.62 -3.17
C ALA A 41 -13.22 14.23 -3.24
N ALA A 42 -13.63 13.18 -2.52
CA ALA A 42 -15.02 12.73 -2.46
C ALA A 42 -15.97 13.78 -1.87
N ARG A 43 -15.46 14.72 -1.06
CA ARG A 43 -16.24 15.83 -0.50
C ARG A 43 -16.36 17.04 -1.43
N GLN A 44 -15.55 17.12 -2.47
CA GLN A 44 -15.56 18.24 -3.44
C GLN A 44 -16.57 18.03 -4.57
N HIS A 45 -17.76 17.52 -4.24
CA HIS A 45 -18.85 17.37 -5.20
C HIS A 45 -19.44 18.75 -5.53
N LEU A 46 -19.60 19.04 -6.82
CA LEU A 46 -20.25 20.26 -7.30
C LEU A 46 -21.74 20.01 -7.52
N ASP A 47 -22.58 20.87 -6.96
CA ASP A 47 -24.01 20.88 -7.23
C ASP A 47 -24.29 21.23 -8.70
N GLN A 48 -25.42 20.75 -9.23
CA GLN A 48 -25.87 21.03 -10.60
C GLN A 48 -25.91 22.53 -10.93
N SER A 49 -26.19 23.38 -9.93
CA SER A 49 -26.18 24.84 -10.07
C SER A 49 -24.81 25.42 -10.42
N ALA A 50 -23.71 24.68 -10.20
CA ALA A 50 -22.37 25.10 -10.62
C ALA A 50 -22.18 25.06 -12.15
N PHE A 51 -23.06 24.35 -12.87
CA PHE A 51 -22.99 24.16 -14.32
C PHE A 51 -24.08 24.93 -15.07
N SER A 52 -24.87 25.78 -14.39
CA SER A 52 -25.94 26.53 -15.04
C SER A 52 -25.36 27.52 -16.06
N VAL A 53 -25.62 27.28 -17.34
CA VAL A 53 -25.25 28.19 -18.42
C VAL A 53 -26.43 29.13 -18.65
N VAL A 54 -26.26 30.42 -18.38
CA VAL A 54 -27.30 31.44 -18.65
C VAL A 54 -27.36 31.71 -20.16
N ILE A 55 -28.07 30.85 -20.87
CA ILE A 55 -28.48 31.06 -22.26
C ILE A 55 -29.99 30.82 -22.31
N ASP A 56 -30.76 31.84 -22.69
CA ASP A 56 -32.20 31.73 -22.84
C ASP A 56 -32.54 30.70 -23.94
N GLY A 57 -33.18 29.59 -23.55
CA GLY A 57 -33.69 28.56 -24.45
C GLY A 57 -33.21 27.14 -24.17
N PRO A 58 -33.75 26.13 -24.89
CA PRO A 58 -33.47 24.70 -24.65
C PRO A 58 -32.00 24.28 -24.84
N VAL A 59 -31.19 25.13 -25.48
CA VAL A 59 -29.74 24.93 -25.66
C VAL A 59 -28.98 25.11 -24.34
N GLY A 60 -29.42 26.03 -23.47
CA GLY A 60 -28.80 26.25 -22.16
C GLY A 60 -28.95 25.05 -21.22
N SER A 61 -30.14 24.44 -21.19
CA SER A 61 -30.38 23.24 -20.38
C SER A 61 -29.63 22.00 -20.85
N ALA A 62 -29.51 21.81 -22.18
CA ALA A 62 -28.76 20.68 -22.74
C ALA A 62 -27.25 20.82 -22.43
N ALA A 63 -26.69 22.02 -22.61
CA ALA A 63 -25.29 22.29 -22.29
C ALA A 63 -24.97 22.11 -20.79
N THR A 64 -25.88 22.52 -19.90
CA THR A 64 -25.72 22.29 -18.45
C THR A 64 -25.74 20.80 -18.10
N SER A 65 -26.64 20.01 -18.70
CA SER A 65 -26.70 18.56 -18.47
C SER A 65 -25.43 17.85 -18.93
N ASP A 66 -24.96 18.15 -20.15
CA ASP A 66 -23.75 17.52 -20.69
C ASP A 66 -22.50 17.84 -19.86
N LEU A 67 -22.38 19.08 -19.36
CA LEU A 67 -21.27 19.50 -18.51
C LEU A 67 -21.32 18.82 -17.14
N GLN A 68 -22.50 18.68 -16.54
CA GLN A 68 -22.69 17.96 -15.28
C GLN A 68 -22.30 16.48 -15.44
N ASP A 69 -22.76 15.82 -16.50
CA ASP A 69 -22.46 14.41 -16.76
C ASP A 69 -20.96 14.19 -17.01
N ALA A 70 -20.32 15.08 -17.77
CA ALA A 70 -18.87 15.03 -18.00
C ALA A 70 -18.07 15.23 -16.70
N TYR A 71 -18.49 16.19 -15.87
CA TYR A 71 -17.88 16.40 -14.55
C TYR A 71 -18.06 15.16 -13.67
N GLN A 72 -19.27 14.61 -13.58
CA GLN A 72 -19.56 13.46 -12.74
C GLN A 72 -18.72 12.24 -13.15
N GLN A 73 -18.60 11.97 -14.44
CA GLN A 73 -17.75 10.90 -14.96
C GLN A 73 -16.29 11.07 -14.56
N GLN A 74 -15.75 12.29 -14.67
CA GLN A 74 -14.37 12.57 -14.30
C GLN A 74 -14.16 12.51 -12.77
N PHE A 75 -15.12 13.01 -12.00
CA PHE A 75 -15.14 12.95 -10.54
C PHE A 75 -15.14 11.50 -10.06
N ASP A 76 -16.02 10.66 -10.60
CA ASP A 76 -16.11 9.24 -10.25
C ASP A 76 -14.84 8.47 -10.64
N ARG A 77 -14.24 8.84 -11.78
CA ARG A 77 -12.98 8.24 -12.21
C ARG A 77 -11.84 8.59 -11.27
N LEU A 78 -11.71 9.86 -10.88
CA LEU A 78 -10.66 10.31 -9.96
C LEU A 78 -10.80 9.67 -8.58
N ASN A 79 -12.02 9.63 -8.03
CA ASN A 79 -12.26 8.99 -6.73
C ASN A 79 -11.92 7.49 -6.76
N ARG A 80 -12.25 6.78 -7.85
CA ARG A 80 -11.85 5.38 -8.03
C ARG A 80 -10.33 5.21 -8.08
N LEU A 81 -9.62 6.10 -8.75
CA LEU A 81 -8.16 6.06 -8.81
C LEU A 81 -7.51 6.29 -7.45
N PHE A 82 -8.02 7.23 -6.66
CA PHE A 82 -7.52 7.47 -5.31
C PHE A 82 -7.79 6.29 -4.37
N ALA A 83 -8.99 5.71 -4.42
CA ALA A 83 -9.31 4.52 -3.64
C ALA A 83 -8.40 3.33 -4.02
N ALA A 84 -8.19 3.08 -5.31
CA ALA A 84 -7.29 2.02 -5.77
C ALA A 84 -5.83 2.25 -5.33
N ALA A 85 -5.37 3.50 -5.30
CA ALA A 85 -4.03 3.83 -4.82
C ALA A 85 -3.85 3.52 -3.33
N VAL A 86 -4.88 3.77 -2.49
CA VAL A 86 -4.87 3.37 -1.07
C VAL A 86 -4.65 1.86 -0.94
N GLU A 87 -5.45 1.06 -1.65
CA GLU A 87 -5.36 -0.40 -1.62
C GLU A 87 -3.99 -0.91 -2.08
N GLN A 88 -3.44 -0.33 -3.15
CA GLN A 88 -2.12 -0.72 -3.67
C GLN A 88 -0.99 -0.40 -2.69
N PHE A 89 -1.01 0.78 -2.07
CA PHE A 89 -0.01 1.14 -1.07
C PHE A 89 -0.09 0.26 0.17
N ASP A 90 -1.31 -0.04 0.64
CA ASP A 90 -1.50 -0.93 1.78
C ASP A 90 -1.02 -2.36 1.47
N ALA A 91 -1.34 -2.87 0.27
CA ALA A 91 -0.89 -4.19 -0.20
C ALA A 91 0.64 -4.29 -0.29
N MET A 92 1.32 -3.24 -0.76
CA MET A 92 2.79 -3.17 -0.78
C MET A 92 3.37 -3.20 0.62
N GLY A 93 2.80 -2.42 1.55
CA GLY A 93 3.21 -2.43 2.96
C GLY A 93 3.08 -3.81 3.60
N ALA A 94 1.93 -4.45 3.38
CA ALA A 94 1.64 -5.80 3.88
C ALA A 94 2.56 -6.86 3.27
N ALA A 95 2.91 -6.76 1.98
CA ALA A 95 3.84 -7.68 1.33
C ALA A 95 5.26 -7.58 1.91
N LEU A 96 5.74 -6.36 2.15
CA LEU A 96 7.07 -6.16 2.75
C LEU A 96 7.14 -6.68 4.19
N LYS A 97 6.06 -6.50 4.97
CA LYS A 97 5.96 -7.09 6.30
C LYS A 97 6.02 -8.62 6.23
N ARG A 98 5.22 -9.25 5.36
CA ARG A 98 5.25 -10.71 5.18
C ARG A 98 6.62 -11.23 4.76
N ASN A 99 7.33 -10.50 3.88
CA ASN A 99 8.69 -10.87 3.49
C ASN A 99 9.65 -10.78 4.67
N ALA A 100 9.55 -9.74 5.51
CA ALA A 100 10.38 -9.62 6.71
C ALA A 100 10.13 -10.77 7.69
N ASP A 101 8.86 -11.12 7.91
CA ASP A 101 8.49 -12.22 8.81
C ASP A 101 9.00 -13.57 8.26
N TRP A 102 8.88 -13.82 6.95
CA TRP A 102 9.42 -15.02 6.31
C TRP A 102 10.94 -15.16 6.43
N TYR A 103 11.69 -14.06 6.29
CA TYR A 103 13.14 -14.08 6.45
C TYR A 103 13.57 -14.44 7.88
N GLU A 104 12.83 -13.99 8.89
CA GLU A 104 13.12 -14.30 10.29
C GLU A 104 12.75 -15.75 10.63
N ASP A 105 11.61 -16.23 10.12
CA ASP A 105 11.20 -17.63 10.29
C ASP A 105 12.23 -18.59 9.65
N ALA A 106 12.68 -18.27 8.43
CA ALA A 106 13.68 -19.07 7.73
C ALA A 106 15.05 -19.11 8.43
N ASP A 107 15.47 -18.00 9.06
CA ASP A 107 16.70 -17.94 9.86
C ASP A 107 16.56 -18.75 11.16
N ALA A 108 15.40 -18.66 11.83
CA ALA A 108 15.10 -19.42 13.03
C ALA A 108 15.10 -20.94 12.77
N ASP A 109 14.47 -21.38 11.68
CA ASP A 109 14.45 -22.80 11.27
C ASP A 109 15.86 -23.30 10.94
N SER A 110 16.67 -22.48 10.27
CA SER A 110 18.05 -22.82 9.94
C SER A 110 18.89 -23.00 11.20
N ALA A 111 18.80 -22.05 12.14
CA ALA A 111 19.52 -22.10 13.42
C ALA A 111 19.13 -23.32 14.26
N GLN A 112 17.84 -23.65 14.35
CA GLN A 112 17.37 -24.85 15.06
C GLN A 112 17.88 -26.15 14.42
N SER A 113 17.93 -26.22 13.08
CA SER A 113 18.46 -27.41 12.40
C SER A 113 19.95 -27.62 12.68
N PHE A 114 20.74 -26.55 12.74
CA PHE A 114 22.18 -26.65 13.05
C PHE A 114 22.42 -27.03 14.51
N ASP A 115 21.64 -26.49 15.46
CA ASP A 115 21.74 -26.86 16.86
C ASP A 115 21.33 -28.33 17.10
N GLY A 116 20.31 -28.83 16.40
CA GLY A 116 19.92 -30.25 16.43
C GLY A 116 21.01 -31.18 15.90
N ILE A 117 21.62 -30.84 14.76
CA ILE A 117 22.76 -31.58 14.19
C ILE A 117 23.99 -31.53 15.12
N ALA A 118 24.28 -30.36 15.71
CA ALA A 118 25.39 -30.20 16.64
C ALA A 118 25.17 -30.93 17.98
N ALA A 119 23.91 -31.08 18.41
CA ALA A 119 23.51 -31.87 19.57
C ALA A 119 23.45 -33.40 19.31
N GLY A 120 23.64 -33.83 18.05
CA GLY A 120 23.68 -35.24 17.66
C GLY A 120 22.32 -35.84 17.33
N ASP A 121 21.29 -35.02 17.17
CA ASP A 121 19.93 -35.44 16.81
C ASP A 121 19.84 -35.50 15.27
N TRP A 122 20.16 -36.67 14.71
CA TRP A 122 20.09 -36.90 13.27
C TRP A 122 18.66 -37.30 12.87
N PRO A 123 18.09 -36.76 11.78
CA PRO A 123 16.83 -37.26 11.25
C PRO A 123 17.01 -38.71 10.79
N HIS A 124 16.22 -39.62 11.35
CA HIS A 124 16.11 -41.02 10.93
C HIS A 124 15.36 -41.18 9.61
#